data_AF-A0A2V9EY62-F1
#
_entry.id   AF-A0A2V9EY62-F1
#
_cell.length_a   1.000
_cell.length_b   1.000
_cell.length_c   1.000
_cell.angle_alpha   90.00
_cell.angle_beta   90.00
_cell.angle_gamma   90.00
#
_symmetry.space_group_name_H-M   'P 1'
#
loop_
_entity.id
_entity.type
_entity.pdbx_description
1 polymer ?
#
loop_
_entity_poly.entity_id
_entity_poly.type
_entity_poly.pdbx_seq_one_letter_code
_entity_poly.pdbx_strand_id
1 'polypeptide(L)'
;MAIRIAADKDQPSATIEIPLEKALPDYDLNQLEHATPRDVDAILVSQGFRDLVDDARGILTELLSGTSLELAQFTGAICPGEDETYRPGLWIVLRDKNSAQGRELSSSSRTRICATAEELVKRLQLA
;
A
#
# COMPACT_ATOMS: atom_id res chain seq x y z
N MET A 1 10.08 -3.83 -8.21
CA MET A 1 9.06 -3.62 -7.18
C MET A 1 8.04 -4.74 -7.13
N ALA A 2 8.01 -5.43 -5.99
CA ALA A 2 7.06 -6.50 -5.69
C ALA A 2 5.83 -5.94 -4.95
N ILE A 3 4.78 -5.54 -5.68
CA ILE A 3 3.47 -5.28 -5.08
C ILE A 3 2.90 -6.63 -4.63
N ARG A 4 2.56 -6.78 -3.34
CA ARG A 4 1.93 -8.00 -2.82
C ARG A 4 0.46 -7.73 -2.60
N ILE A 5 -0.41 -8.52 -3.22
CA ILE A 5 -1.87 -8.39 -3.10
C ILE A 5 -2.45 -9.71 -2.59
N ALA A 6 -3.16 -9.65 -1.47
CA ALA A 6 -3.80 -10.81 -0.85
C ALA A 6 -5.29 -10.53 -0.63
N ALA A 7 -6.15 -11.32 -1.29
CA ALA A 7 -7.59 -11.25 -1.06
C ALA A 7 -7.97 -11.93 0.26
N ASP A 8 -8.88 -11.32 1.00
CA ASP A 8 -9.55 -11.94 2.15
C ASP A 8 -10.56 -12.97 1.62
N LYS A 9 -10.56 -14.17 2.22
CA LYS A 9 -11.46 -15.27 1.84
C LYS A 9 -12.86 -15.11 2.44
N ASP A 10 -12.95 -14.40 3.56
CA ASP A 10 -14.15 -14.25 4.36
C ASP A 10 -14.78 -12.85 4.20
N GLN A 11 -14.06 -11.92 3.57
CA GLN A 11 -14.53 -10.56 3.30
C GLN A 11 -14.30 -10.14 1.84
N PRO A 12 -15.12 -9.21 1.32
CA PRO A 12 -14.91 -8.69 -0.03
C PRO A 12 -13.84 -7.61 -0.03
N SER A 13 -12.65 -7.93 0.48
CA SER A 13 -11.51 -7.02 0.59
C SER A 13 -10.21 -7.68 0.18
N ALA A 14 -9.22 -6.87 -0.18
CA ALA A 14 -7.85 -7.30 -0.35
C ALA A 14 -6.90 -6.34 0.35
N THR A 15 -5.83 -6.92 0.86
CA THR A 15 -4.66 -6.22 1.36
C THR A 15 -3.69 -6.00 0.20
N ILE A 16 -3.10 -4.82 0.16
CA ILE A 16 -2.04 -4.42 -0.76
C ILE A 16 -0.86 -3.97 0.10
N GLU A 17 0.29 -4.59 -0.12
CA GLU A 17 1.57 -4.18 0.48
C GLU A 17 2.51 -3.70 -0.61
N ILE A 18 3.02 -2.48 -0.43
CA ILE A 18 3.97 -1.84 -1.35
C ILE A 18 5.24 -1.51 -0.55
N PRO A 19 6.29 -2.36 -0.60
CA PRO A 19 7.57 -2.05 0.02
C PRO A 19 8.24 -0.89 -0.72
N LEU A 20 8.88 0.02 0.00
CA LEU A 20 9.71 1.06 -0.59
C LEU A 20 11.10 0.48 -0.88
N GLU A 21 11.36 0.16 -2.16
CA GLU A 21 12.61 -0.48 -2.59
C GLU A 21 13.71 0.52 -3.02
N LYS A 22 13.34 1.77 -3.29
CA LYS A 22 14.25 2.82 -3.79
C LYS A 22 14.15 4.05 -2.91
N ALA A 23 15.25 4.77 -2.79
CA ALA A 23 15.25 6.08 -2.16
C ALA A 23 14.24 7.01 -2.86
N LEU A 24 13.56 7.82 -2.06
CA LEU A 24 12.59 8.83 -2.51
C LEU A 24 13.06 10.21 -2.00
N PRO A 25 13.98 10.88 -2.71
CA PRO A 25 14.55 12.16 -2.28
C PRO A 25 13.51 13.27 -2.11
N ASP A 26 12.42 13.23 -2.88
CA ASP A 26 11.32 14.20 -2.79
C ASP A 26 10.63 14.19 -1.42
N TYR A 27 10.75 13.09 -0.69
CA TYR A 27 10.23 12.92 0.67
C TYR A 27 11.37 12.87 1.71
N ASP A 28 12.60 13.25 1.37
CA ASP A 28 13.79 13.10 2.23
C ASP A 28 14.06 11.65 2.69
N LEU A 29 13.51 10.66 1.96
CA LEU A 29 13.57 9.24 2.29
C LEU A 29 14.76 8.57 1.57
N ASN A 30 15.96 8.76 2.11
CA ASN A 30 17.21 8.39 1.43
C ASN A 30 17.72 6.97 1.73
N GLN A 31 17.53 6.50 2.97
CA GLN A 31 17.93 5.16 3.41
C GLN A 31 16.70 4.46 3.99
N LEU A 32 16.37 3.30 3.41
CA LEU A 32 15.12 2.59 3.69
C LEU A 32 15.35 1.18 4.22
N GLU A 33 16.47 0.57 3.83
CA GLU A 33 16.81 -0.81 4.20
C GLU A 33 17.50 -0.86 5.55
N HIS A 34 16.98 -1.70 6.43
CA HIS A 34 17.53 -1.94 7.75
C HIS A 34 17.54 -3.42 8.10
N ALA A 35 18.57 -3.85 8.82
CA ALA A 35 18.67 -5.22 9.34
C ALA A 35 17.73 -5.47 10.52
N THR A 36 17.21 -4.42 11.18
CA THR A 36 16.27 -4.57 12.28
C THR A 36 15.00 -3.73 12.07
N PRO A 37 13.82 -4.24 12.42
CA PRO A 37 12.55 -3.50 12.30
C PRO A 37 12.53 -2.19 13.10
N ARG A 38 13.23 -2.14 14.24
CA ARG A 38 13.24 -0.98 15.14
C ARG A 38 13.84 0.26 14.49
N ASP A 39 14.76 0.09 13.55
CA ASP A 39 15.34 1.20 12.80
C ASP A 39 14.35 1.73 11.76
N VAL A 40 13.51 0.86 11.20
CA VAL A 40 12.43 1.24 10.27
C VAL A 40 11.35 2.08 10.98
N ASP A 41 11.08 1.84 12.27
CA ASP A 41 10.13 2.65 13.06
C ASP A 41 10.45 4.15 12.98
N ALA A 42 11.74 4.52 13.01
CA ALA A 42 12.17 5.91 12.92
C ALA A 42 11.80 6.55 11.58
N ILE A 43 11.83 5.77 10.49
CA ILE A 43 11.39 6.22 9.16
C ILE A 43 9.87 6.37 9.13
N LEU A 44 9.13 5.38 9.64
CA LEU A 44 7.66 5.39 9.63
C LEU A 44 7.06 6.58 10.39
N VAL A 45 7.76 7.12 11.38
CA VAL A 45 7.32 8.31 12.13
C VAL A 45 7.89 9.64 11.61
N SER A 46 8.77 9.60 10.60
CA SER A 46 9.39 10.78 9.99
C SER A 46 8.36 11.65 9.25
N GLN A 47 8.69 12.93 9.05
CA GLN A 47 7.83 13.83 8.28
C GLN A 47 7.71 13.39 6.82
N GLY A 48 8.82 13.02 6.18
CA GLY A 48 8.85 12.54 4.81
C GLY A 48 7.93 11.34 4.55
N PHE A 49 7.92 10.37 5.47
CA PHE A 49 7.01 9.22 5.34
C PHE A 49 5.54 9.62 5.54
N ARG A 50 5.25 10.59 6.42
CA ARG A 50 3.88 11.12 6.57
C ARG A 50 3.40 11.83 5.31
N ASP A 51 4.26 12.64 4.70
CA ASP A 51 3.96 13.34 3.46
C ASP A 51 3.68 12.33 2.33
N LEU A 52 4.48 11.25 2.22
CA LEU A 52 4.23 10.14 1.30
C LEU A 52 2.87 9.47 1.53
N VAL A 53 2.51 9.24 2.80
CA VAL A 53 1.21 8.64 3.16
C VAL A 53 0.05 9.59 2.80
N ASP A 54 0.22 10.89 3.01
CA ASP A 54 -0.82 11.88 2.69
C ASP A 54 -1.01 12.03 1.18
N ASP A 55 0.06 12.06 0.39
CA ASP A 55 0.00 12.08 -1.08
C ASP A 55 -0.62 10.79 -1.63
N ALA A 56 -0.22 9.64 -1.10
CA ALA A 56 -0.81 8.35 -1.45
C ALA A 56 -2.31 8.32 -1.15
N ARG A 57 -2.75 8.93 -0.03
CA ARG A 57 -4.17 9.04 0.33
C ARG A 57 -4.93 9.93 -0.65
N GLY A 58 -4.33 11.04 -1.07
CA GLY A 58 -4.88 11.93 -2.10
C GLY A 58 -5.11 11.18 -3.42
N ILE A 59 -4.07 10.51 -3.92
CA ILE A 59 -4.13 9.70 -5.14
C ILE A 59 -5.17 8.58 -5.02
N LEU A 60 -5.19 7.83 -3.91
CA LEU A 60 -6.18 6.78 -3.68
C LEU A 60 -7.61 7.33 -3.69
N THR A 61 -7.83 8.50 -3.09
CA THR A 61 -9.16 9.14 -3.10
C THR A 61 -9.63 9.42 -4.52
N GLU A 62 -8.74 9.91 -5.39
CA GLU A 62 -9.04 10.11 -6.81
C GLU A 62 -9.31 8.80 -7.55
N LEU A 63 -8.43 7.80 -7.39
CA LEU A 63 -8.52 6.51 -8.09
C LEU A 63 -9.78 5.72 -7.71
N LEU A 64 -10.22 5.83 -6.46
CA LEU A 64 -11.40 5.13 -5.94
C LEU A 64 -12.69 5.89 -6.25
N SER A 65 -12.62 7.18 -6.60
CA SER A 65 -13.77 8.01 -6.92
C SER A 65 -14.57 7.42 -8.10
N GLY A 66 -15.89 7.33 -7.93
CA GLY A 66 -16.79 6.73 -8.93
C GLY A 66 -16.69 5.19 -9.04
N THR A 67 -15.89 4.53 -8.20
CA THR A 67 -15.79 3.07 -8.18
C THR A 67 -16.63 2.44 -7.05
N SER A 68 -16.72 1.11 -7.05
CA SER A 68 -17.29 0.34 -5.94
C SER A 68 -16.27 0.05 -4.82
N LEU A 69 -14.99 0.35 -5.04
CA LEU A 69 -13.95 0.14 -4.06
C LEU A 69 -13.93 1.31 -3.07
N GLU A 70 -13.66 1.00 -1.81
CA GLU A 70 -13.46 1.97 -0.74
C GLU A 70 -12.19 1.64 0.04
N LEU A 71 -11.57 2.70 0.58
CA LEU A 71 -10.41 2.58 1.45
C LEU A 71 -10.88 2.17 2.85
N ALA A 72 -10.74 0.89 3.19
CA ALA A 72 -11.12 0.39 4.50
C ALA A 72 -10.07 0.70 5.56
N GLN A 73 -8.79 0.54 5.22
CA GLN A 73 -7.66 0.87 6.09
C GLN A 73 -6.46 1.34 5.25
N PHE A 74 -5.66 2.24 5.83
CA PHE A 74 -4.41 2.68 5.22
C PHE A 74 -3.43 3.15 6.29
N THR A 75 -2.26 2.51 6.33
CA THR A 75 -1.15 2.83 7.25
C THR A 75 0.20 2.56 6.59
N GLY A 76 1.28 3.06 7.21
CA GLY A 76 2.61 2.53 6.98
C GLY A 76 2.77 1.13 7.59
N ALA A 77 3.71 0.36 7.04
CA ALA A 77 4.07 -0.97 7.50
C ALA A 77 5.57 -1.22 7.39
N ILE A 78 6.04 -2.23 8.13
CA ILE A 78 7.37 -2.81 7.96
C ILE A 78 7.21 -4.02 7.05
N CYS A 79 7.78 -3.96 5.86
CA CYS A 79 7.75 -5.01 4.87
C CYS A 79 9.03 -5.84 4.95
N PRO A 80 8.95 -7.14 5.33
CA PRO A 80 10.11 -8.02 5.32
C PRO A 80 10.48 -8.41 3.88
N GLY A 81 11.77 -8.27 3.57
CA GLY A 81 12.43 -8.90 2.43
C GLY A 81 12.73 -10.37 2.70
N GLU A 82 13.09 -11.09 1.64
CA GLU A 82 13.49 -12.51 1.74
C GLU A 82 14.91 -12.68 2.34
N ASP A 83 15.64 -11.57 2.46
CA ASP A 83 17.06 -11.44 2.75
C ASP A 83 17.34 -10.92 4.17
N GLU A 84 16.40 -11.11 5.11
CA GLU A 84 16.45 -10.52 6.46
C GLU A 84 16.53 -8.97 6.46
N THR A 85 16.29 -8.35 5.32
CA THR A 85 16.22 -6.90 5.16
C THR A 85 14.80 -6.41 5.35
N TYR A 86 14.61 -5.42 6.22
CA TYR A 86 13.33 -4.78 6.46
C TYR A 86 13.28 -3.43 5.75
N ARG A 87 12.10 -3.10 5.21
CA ARG A 87 11.84 -1.85 4.50
C ARG A 87 10.56 -1.21 5.04
N PRO A 88 10.44 0.12 5.12
CA PRO A 88 9.14 0.75 5.26
C PRO A 88 8.31 0.48 4.00
N GLY A 89 6.99 0.58 4.13
CA GLY A 89 6.06 0.34 3.03
C GLY A 89 4.67 0.86 3.32
N LEU A 90 3.83 0.84 2.28
CA LEU A 90 2.42 1.19 2.38
C LEU A 90 1.60 -0.09 2.56
N TRP A 91 0.69 -0.09 3.53
CA TRP A 91 -0.27 -1.16 3.76
C TRP A 91 -1.68 -0.62 3.60
N ILE A 92 -2.39 -1.14 2.60
CA ILE A 92 -3.69 -0.63 2.17
C ILE A 92 -4.68 -1.79 2.18
N VAL A 93 -5.88 -1.56 2.72
CA VAL A 93 -7.00 -2.49 2.58
C VAL A 93 -8.08 -1.82 1.75
N LEU A 94 -8.36 -2.40 0.59
CA LEU A 94 -9.48 -2.00 -0.26
C LEU A 94 -10.62 -3.00 -0.08
N ARG A 95 -11.83 -2.49 0.09
CA ARG A 95 -13.07 -3.28 0.17
C ARG A 95 -13.99 -2.92 -0.98
N ASP A 96 -14.72 -3.89 -1.51
CA ASP A 96 -15.80 -3.65 -2.47
C ASP A 96 -17.13 -3.45 -1.72
N LYS A 97 -17.63 -2.21 -1.67
CA LYS A 97 -18.84 -1.84 -0.92
C LYS A 97 -20.13 -2.43 -1.48
N ASN A 98 -20.10 -2.87 -2.74
CA ASN A 98 -21.26 -3.46 -3.41
C ASN A 98 -21.36 -4.97 -3.17
N SER A 99 -20.32 -5.58 -2.59
CA SER A 99 -20.29 -7.00 -2.29
C SER A 99 -20.83 -7.27 -0.88
N ALA A 100 -21.69 -8.28 -0.74
CA ALA A 100 -22.23 -8.69 0.56
C ALA A 100 -21.10 -9.17 1.49
N GLN A 101 -21.23 -8.86 2.79
CA GLN A 101 -20.34 -9.40 3.83
C GLN A 101 -20.35 -10.94 3.82
N GLY A 102 -19.22 -11.57 4.14
CA GLY A 102 -19.08 -13.03 4.12
C GLY A 102 -18.87 -13.63 2.73
N ARG A 103 -18.54 -12.81 1.72
CA ARG A 103 -18.17 -13.26 0.38
C ARG A 103 -16.80 -12.75 -0.03
N GLU A 104 -16.08 -13.59 -0.76
CA GLU A 104 -14.81 -13.24 -1.37
C GLU A 104 -14.99 -12.17 -2.47
N LEU A 105 -13.92 -11.42 -2.76
CA LEU A 105 -13.86 -10.48 -3.88
C LEU A 105 -14.19 -11.15 -5.22
N SER A 106 -15.07 -10.50 -5.98
CA SER A 106 -15.32 -10.83 -7.38
C SER A 106 -14.06 -10.64 -8.25
N SER A 107 -13.97 -11.35 -9.36
CA SER A 107 -12.85 -11.22 -10.30
C SER A 107 -12.67 -9.79 -10.83
N SER A 108 -13.77 -9.08 -11.12
CA SER A 108 -13.71 -7.68 -11.58
C SER A 108 -13.17 -6.75 -10.50
N SER A 109 -13.55 -6.96 -9.25
CA SER A 109 -13.05 -6.18 -8.12
C SER A 109 -11.57 -6.44 -7.88
N ARG A 110 -11.11 -7.71 -8.02
CA ARG A 110 -9.67 -8.05 -7.97
C ARG A 110 -8.87 -7.35 -9.06
N THR A 111 -9.33 -7.40 -10.31
CA THR A 111 -8.67 -6.72 -11.42
C THR A 111 -8.56 -5.21 -11.17
N ARG A 112 -9.62 -4.59 -10.64
CA ARG A 112 -9.62 -3.16 -10.31
C ARG A 112 -8.65 -2.83 -9.16
N ILE A 113 -8.56 -3.69 -8.15
CA ILE A 113 -7.59 -3.56 -7.06
C ILE A 113 -6.16 -3.62 -7.59
N CYS A 114 -5.83 -4.59 -8.46
CA CYS A 114 -4.51 -4.67 -9.09
C CYS A 114 -4.18 -3.40 -9.88
N ALA A 115 -5.10 -2.94 -10.74
CA ALA A 115 -4.90 -1.73 -11.51
C ALA A 115 -4.75 -0.47 -10.63
N THR A 116 -5.48 -0.41 -9.51
CA THR A 116 -5.36 0.69 -8.54
C THR A 116 -3.98 0.70 -7.89
N ALA A 117 -3.46 -0.48 -7.50
CA ALA A 117 -2.14 -0.60 -6.90
C ALA A 117 -1.03 -0.20 -7.88
N GLU A 118 -1.10 -0.66 -9.14
CA GLU A 118 -0.15 -0.31 -10.19
C GLU A 118 -0.15 1.20 -10.49
N GLU A 119 -1.33 1.81 -10.62
CA GLU A 119 -1.45 3.24 -10.90
C GLU A 119 -0.99 4.09 -9.70
N LEU A 120 -1.25 3.67 -8.46
CA LEU A 120 -0.74 4.32 -7.26
C LEU A 120 0.80 4.34 -7.26
N VAL A 121 1.41 3.17 -7.47
CA VAL A 121 2.86 3.00 -7.58
C VAL A 121 3.46 3.93 -8.63
N LYS A 122 2.83 4.00 -9.79
CA LYS A 122 3.29 4.84 -10.89
C LYS A 122 3.22 6.31 -10.56
N ARG A 123 2.12 6.78 -9.97
CA ARG A 123 1.92 8.20 -9.61
C ARG A 123 2.84 8.65 -8.47
N LEU A 124 3.13 7.75 -7.53
CA LEU A 124 4.10 7.98 -6.45
C LEU A 124 5.55 7.74 -6.86
N GLN A 125 5.81 7.33 -8.12
CA GLN A 125 7.15 7.07 -8.66
C GLN A 125 7.94 6.01 -7.86
N LEU A 126 7.24 5.00 -7.34
CA LEU A 126 7.83 3.94 -6.53
C LEU A 126 8.48 2.81 -7.39
N ALA A 127 8.16 2.75 -8.69
CA ALA A 127 8.60 1.71 -9.63
C ALA A 127 9.95 1.98 -10.30
#